data_AF-A0A924BQP8-F1
#
_entry.id   AF-A0A924BQP8-F1
#
_cell.length_a   1.000
_cell.length_b   1.000
_cell.length_c   1.000
_cell.angle_alpha   90.00
_cell.angle_beta   90.00
_cell.angle_gamma   90.00
#
_symmetry.space_group_name_H-M   'P 1'
#
loop_
_entity.id
_entity.type
_entity.pdbx_description
1 polymer ?
#
loop_
_entity_poly.entity_id
_entity_poly.type
_entity_poly.pdbx_seq_one_letter_code
_entity_poly.pdbx_strand_id
1 'polypeptide(L)'
;KILNDPENKTALQDTHKEDPQSLGRIIGWILAVPYLLFMSVFYFVKKSKGAFTEDYAKLSEAKKRNVSLTIPRWRWLLLYFFVPLAFYGGMIYFYHGSYYIATLIGGAYAMILLTLVDKKSRSKKAYSVSYKEGDYFHQYNQFNRYFDNWGIAAVFFPIPFLFTDGQNNTKLKAIRRHERACAECGTSMILLDEKKEEEHLQKSQILEESIKSVDYDVWLCPSCHSHDALGYNSKFSKYKACSSCGTKASFLQSDITKVAATYDSSGIGEKTYKCMYCKRISVEEYTIVRLTRSSSSSSSSSSSSRSGSSNSGGGSSGGGGAGSSW
;
A
#
# COMPACT_ATOMS: atom_id res chain seq x y z
N LYS A 1 -10.03 1.17 -62.86
CA LYS A 1 -9.65 -0.23 -63.20
C LYS A 1 -8.35 -0.72 -62.54
N ILE A 2 -7.48 0.16 -62.05
CA ILE A 2 -6.16 -0.22 -61.49
C ILE A 2 -6.24 -0.79 -60.04
N LEU A 3 -7.30 -0.49 -59.29
CA LEU A 3 -7.49 -0.92 -57.89
C LEU A 3 -8.18 -2.29 -57.71
N ASN A 4 -8.68 -2.89 -58.80
CA ASN A 4 -9.38 -4.18 -58.76
C ASN A 4 -8.53 -5.33 -59.29
N ASP A 5 -7.27 -5.05 -59.64
CA ASP A 5 -6.32 -6.06 -60.09
C ASP A 5 -5.82 -6.89 -58.89
N PRO A 6 -5.99 -8.22 -58.89
CA PRO A 6 -5.53 -9.06 -57.77
C PRO A 6 -4.04 -8.92 -57.47
N GLU A 7 -3.20 -8.63 -58.47
CA GLU A 7 -1.76 -8.41 -58.29
C GLU A 7 -1.44 -7.13 -57.49
N ASN A 8 -2.22 -6.06 -57.71
CA ASN A 8 -2.06 -4.81 -56.96
C ASN A 8 -2.57 -4.94 -55.51
N LYS A 9 -3.55 -5.81 -55.25
CA LYS A 9 -4.02 -6.09 -53.89
C LYS A 9 -2.98 -6.88 -53.07
N THR A 10 -2.30 -7.85 -53.69
CA THR A 10 -1.19 -8.56 -53.06
C THR A 10 0.00 -7.64 -52.80
N ALA A 11 0.37 -6.78 -53.77
CA ALA A 11 1.44 -5.81 -53.59
C ALA A 11 1.16 -4.79 -52.47
N LEU A 12 -0.09 -4.32 -52.34
CA LEU A 12 -0.50 -3.45 -51.23
C LEU A 12 -0.51 -4.18 -49.87
N GLN A 13 -0.91 -5.46 -49.84
CA GLN A 13 -0.85 -6.29 -48.62
C GLN A 13 0.59 -6.57 -48.17
N ASP A 14 1.53 -6.73 -49.11
CA ASP A 14 2.94 -6.96 -48.79
C ASP A 14 3.63 -5.70 -48.26
N THR A 15 3.23 -4.50 -48.70
CA THR A 15 3.78 -3.24 -48.16
C THR A 15 3.35 -2.91 -46.72
N HIS A 16 2.31 -3.57 -46.20
CA HIS A 16 1.77 -3.33 -44.85
C HIS A 16 2.03 -4.47 -43.85
N LYS A 17 2.82 -5.48 -44.22
CA LYS A 17 3.20 -6.56 -43.30
C LYS A 17 4.30 -6.04 -42.37
N GLU A 18 3.90 -5.40 -41.27
CA GLU A 18 4.85 -5.02 -40.21
C GLU A 18 5.66 -6.24 -39.78
N ASP A 19 6.99 -6.14 -39.87
CA ASP A 19 7.88 -7.23 -39.50
C ASP A 19 7.64 -7.58 -38.01
N PRO A 20 7.17 -8.79 -37.67
CA PRO A 20 6.89 -9.18 -36.29
C PRO A 20 8.13 -9.03 -35.38
N GLN A 21 9.34 -9.04 -35.94
CA GLN A 21 10.59 -8.78 -35.20
C GLN A 21 10.70 -7.31 -34.76
N SER A 22 10.28 -6.36 -35.61
CA SER A 22 10.29 -4.93 -35.30
C SER A 22 9.27 -4.59 -34.22
N LEU A 23 8.08 -5.19 -34.31
CA LEU A 23 6.97 -4.98 -33.38
C LEU A 23 7.32 -5.52 -31.98
N GLY A 24 7.96 -6.70 -31.89
CA GLY A 24 8.46 -7.26 -30.63
C GLY A 24 9.51 -6.37 -29.96
N ARG A 25 10.47 -5.82 -30.71
CA ARG A 25 11.48 -4.87 -30.17
C ARG A 25 10.83 -3.60 -29.65
N ILE A 26 9.86 -3.03 -30.37
CA ILE A 26 9.13 -1.83 -29.95
C ILE A 26 8.36 -2.10 -28.65
N ILE A 27 7.62 -3.21 -28.57
CA ILE A 27 6.90 -3.63 -27.35
C ILE A 27 7.87 -3.82 -26.17
N GLY A 28 9.03 -4.45 -26.39
CA GLY A 28 10.05 -4.65 -25.37
C GLY A 28 10.52 -3.33 -24.75
N TRP A 29 10.80 -2.32 -25.57
CA TRP A 29 11.17 -0.97 -25.10
C TRP A 29 9.99 -0.25 -24.42
N ILE A 30 8.77 -0.39 -24.94
CA ILE A 30 7.55 0.19 -24.32
C ILE A 30 7.31 -0.38 -22.93
N LEU A 31 7.66 -1.64 -22.65
CA LEU A 31 7.53 -2.21 -21.30
C LEU A 31 8.71 -1.86 -20.40
N ALA A 32 9.94 -1.89 -20.93
CA ALA A 32 11.15 -1.70 -20.13
C ALA A 32 11.38 -0.24 -19.69
N VAL A 33 11.15 0.74 -20.58
CA VAL A 33 11.46 2.15 -20.31
C VAL A 33 10.57 2.73 -19.20
N PRO A 34 9.22 2.58 -19.25
CA PRO A 34 8.36 3.07 -18.17
C PRO A 34 8.63 2.37 -16.84
N TYR A 35 8.95 1.06 -16.86
CA TYR A 35 9.34 0.33 -15.65
C TYR A 35 10.60 0.95 -15.02
N LEU A 36 11.67 1.16 -15.80
CA LEU A 36 12.92 1.73 -15.29
C LEU A 36 12.74 3.18 -14.82
N LEU A 37 11.95 3.99 -15.51
CA LEU A 37 11.59 5.35 -15.08
C LEU A 37 10.78 5.34 -13.78
N PHE A 38 9.78 4.47 -13.67
CA PHE A 38 9.00 4.32 -12.45
C PHE A 38 9.89 3.90 -11.26
N MET A 39 10.78 2.93 -11.48
CA MET A 39 11.70 2.47 -10.45
C MET A 39 12.73 3.55 -10.06
N SER A 40 13.23 4.36 -11.01
CA SER A 40 14.14 5.46 -10.70
C SER A 40 13.45 6.55 -9.86
N VAL A 41 12.21 6.93 -10.19
CA VAL A 41 11.41 7.84 -9.35
C VAL A 41 11.21 7.24 -7.96
N PHE A 42 10.86 5.96 -7.88
CA PHE A 42 10.67 5.27 -6.61
C PHE A 42 11.95 5.21 -5.76
N TYR A 43 13.12 5.07 -6.40
CA TYR A 43 14.42 5.19 -5.74
C TYR A 43 14.61 6.55 -5.10
N PHE A 44 14.35 7.64 -5.84
CA PHE A 44 14.50 9.00 -5.32
C PHE A 44 13.50 9.31 -4.20
N VAL A 45 12.26 8.84 -4.30
CA VAL A 45 11.26 8.96 -3.22
C VAL A 45 11.71 8.18 -1.98
N LYS A 46 12.26 6.97 -2.13
CA LYS A 46 12.82 6.22 -0.99
C LYS A 46 14.05 6.89 -0.40
N LYS A 47 14.88 7.51 -1.25
CA LYS A 47 16.08 8.25 -0.83
C LYS A 47 15.69 9.46 -0.01
N SER A 48 14.70 10.25 -0.46
CA SER A 48 14.23 11.44 0.26
C SER A 48 13.59 11.10 1.61
N LYS A 49 12.94 9.94 1.73
CA LYS A 49 12.37 9.43 2.98
C LYS A 49 13.37 8.72 3.89
N GLY A 50 14.66 8.66 3.55
CA GLY A 50 15.67 7.96 4.34
C GLY A 50 15.42 6.45 4.48
N ALA A 51 14.72 5.83 3.52
CA ALA A 51 14.27 4.43 3.59
C ALA A 51 15.37 3.40 3.22
N PHE A 52 16.61 3.83 3.06
CA PHE A 52 17.77 2.98 2.81
C PHE A 52 18.61 2.85 4.07
N THR A 53 19.21 1.68 4.30
CA THR A 53 20.11 1.49 5.44
C THR A 53 21.37 2.33 5.25
N GLU A 54 21.56 3.35 6.07
CA GLU A 54 22.89 3.74 6.53
C GLU A 54 23.04 3.15 7.93
N ASP A 55 24.01 2.24 8.07
CA ASP A 55 24.49 1.57 9.30
C ASP A 55 23.46 1.39 10.44
N TYR A 56 22.81 0.24 10.50
CA TYR A 56 21.92 -0.17 11.59
C TYR A 56 22.53 0.03 13.00
N ALA A 57 23.86 -0.10 13.11
CA ALA A 57 24.62 0.12 14.33
C ALA A 57 24.55 1.56 14.86
N LYS A 58 24.40 2.56 13.99
CA LYS A 58 24.45 4.00 14.34
C LYS A 58 23.08 4.61 14.65
N LEU A 59 21.99 3.84 14.57
CA LEU A 59 20.64 4.32 14.82
C LEU A 59 20.31 4.35 16.33
N SER A 60 19.67 5.43 16.78
CA SER A 60 19.13 5.53 18.15
C SER A 60 18.09 4.43 18.41
N GLU A 61 17.93 4.00 19.66
CA GLU A 61 17.01 2.91 20.02
C GLU A 61 15.55 3.20 19.61
N ALA A 62 15.11 4.45 19.78
CA ALA A 62 13.79 4.90 19.32
C ALA A 62 13.62 4.76 17.80
N LYS A 63 14.68 5.03 17.03
CA LYS A 63 14.66 4.89 15.57
C LYS A 63 14.78 3.42 15.15
N LYS A 64 15.52 2.57 15.86
CA LYS A 64 15.56 1.11 15.65
C LYS A 64 14.17 0.45 15.79
N ARG A 65 13.34 0.90 16.74
CA ARG A 65 11.96 0.40 16.90
C ARG A 65 11.05 0.67 15.68
N ASN A 66 11.35 1.74 14.94
CA ASN A 66 10.62 2.16 13.74
C ASN A 66 11.32 1.83 12.41
N VAL A 67 12.62 1.51 12.44
CA VAL A 67 13.44 1.17 11.28
C VAL A 67 13.53 -0.34 11.18
N SER A 68 12.59 -0.92 10.46
CA SER A 68 12.70 -2.31 10.05
C SER A 68 11.97 -2.43 8.72
N LEU A 69 12.77 -2.65 7.67
CA LEU A 69 12.46 -2.88 6.24
C LEU A 69 13.38 -2.09 5.29
N THR A 70 14.34 -1.34 5.82
CA THR A 70 15.34 -0.64 5.02
C THR A 70 16.21 -1.65 4.25
N ILE A 71 16.40 -1.38 2.95
CA ILE A 71 17.23 -2.19 2.04
C ILE A 71 18.53 -1.40 1.82
N PRO A 72 19.71 -2.03 1.73
CA PRO A 72 20.90 -1.30 1.34
C PRO A 72 20.80 -0.82 -0.11
N ARG A 73 21.31 0.39 -0.39
CA ARG A 73 21.18 1.05 -1.71
C ARG A 73 21.64 0.15 -2.85
N TRP A 74 22.79 -0.49 -2.71
CA TRP A 74 23.36 -1.38 -3.72
C TRP A 74 22.46 -2.58 -4.02
N ARG A 75 21.91 -3.25 -2.99
CA ARG A 75 21.00 -4.38 -3.16
C ARG A 75 19.70 -3.96 -3.82
N TRP A 76 19.21 -2.75 -3.52
CA TRP A 76 18.05 -2.21 -4.18
C TRP A 76 18.33 -1.95 -5.67
N LEU A 77 19.43 -1.27 -6.00
CA LEU A 77 19.82 -1.03 -7.39
C LEU A 77 20.02 -2.35 -8.16
N LEU A 78 20.66 -3.33 -7.54
CA LEU A 78 20.86 -4.65 -8.13
C LEU A 78 19.53 -5.34 -8.47
N LEU A 79 18.64 -5.48 -7.48
CA LEU A 79 17.38 -6.23 -7.64
C LEU A 79 16.35 -5.51 -8.53
N TYR A 80 16.27 -4.19 -8.43
CA TYR A 80 15.18 -3.43 -9.03
C TYR A 80 15.56 -2.67 -10.30
N PHE A 81 16.86 -2.50 -10.56
CA PHE A 81 17.36 -1.77 -11.73
C PHE A 81 18.22 -2.66 -12.63
N PHE A 82 19.33 -3.21 -12.12
CA PHE A 82 20.27 -3.96 -12.97
C PHE A 82 19.74 -5.32 -13.43
N VAL A 83 19.09 -6.10 -12.54
CA VAL A 83 18.52 -7.41 -12.91
C VAL A 83 17.41 -7.28 -13.97
N PRO A 84 16.41 -6.38 -13.82
CA PRO A 84 15.43 -6.14 -14.87
C PRO A 84 16.05 -5.62 -16.17
N LEU A 85 17.01 -4.70 -16.09
CA LEU A 85 17.70 -4.16 -17.27
C LEU A 85 18.42 -5.27 -18.05
N ALA A 86 19.14 -6.15 -17.37
CA ALA A 86 19.81 -7.29 -17.99
C ALA A 86 18.81 -8.27 -18.61
N PHE A 87 17.71 -8.57 -17.90
CA PHE A 87 16.66 -9.47 -18.40
C PHE A 87 15.99 -8.92 -19.66
N TYR A 88 15.44 -7.70 -19.60
CA TYR A 88 14.75 -7.10 -20.74
C TYR A 88 15.70 -6.79 -21.90
N GLY A 89 16.91 -6.28 -21.61
CA GLY A 89 17.93 -6.02 -22.63
C GLY A 89 18.37 -7.30 -23.34
N GLY A 90 18.61 -8.38 -22.58
CA GLY A 90 18.96 -9.69 -23.14
C GLY A 90 17.83 -10.27 -23.99
N MET A 91 16.58 -10.17 -23.53
CA MET A 91 15.41 -10.63 -24.28
C MET A 91 15.26 -9.87 -25.60
N ILE A 92 15.37 -8.54 -25.59
CA ILE A 92 15.27 -7.70 -26.81
C ILE A 92 16.33 -8.05 -27.85
N TYR A 93 17.55 -8.40 -27.41
CA TYR A 93 18.69 -8.58 -28.30
C TYR A 93 18.86 -10.02 -28.81
N PHE A 94 18.63 -11.02 -27.95
CA PHE A 94 18.96 -12.43 -28.25
C PHE A 94 17.74 -13.29 -28.60
N TYR A 95 16.53 -12.87 -28.26
CA TYR A 95 15.35 -13.74 -28.31
C TYR A 95 14.28 -13.20 -29.28
N HIS A 96 14.01 -13.95 -30.35
CA HIS A 96 13.04 -13.58 -31.40
C HIS A 96 12.10 -14.75 -31.77
N GLY A 97 11.78 -15.62 -30.81
CA GLY A 97 10.84 -16.73 -31.05
C GLY A 97 9.37 -16.34 -30.94
N SER A 98 8.48 -17.23 -31.38
CA SER A 98 7.02 -17.04 -31.37
C SER A 98 6.40 -16.79 -29.99
N TYR A 99 7.12 -17.13 -28.92
CA TYR A 99 6.70 -16.96 -27.52
C TYR A 99 7.34 -15.74 -26.82
N TYR A 100 7.88 -14.79 -27.59
CA TYR A 100 8.54 -13.56 -27.09
C TYR A 100 7.72 -12.75 -26.09
N ILE A 101 6.46 -12.47 -26.40
CA ILE A 101 5.62 -11.64 -25.53
C ILE A 101 5.30 -12.38 -24.22
N ALA A 102 5.02 -13.68 -24.30
CA ALA A 102 4.71 -14.52 -23.14
C ALA A 102 5.90 -14.62 -22.18
N THR A 103 7.13 -14.73 -22.69
CA THR A 103 8.35 -14.78 -21.86
C THR A 103 8.66 -13.44 -21.20
N LEU A 104 8.40 -12.31 -21.87
CA LEU A 104 8.51 -10.98 -21.24
C LEU A 104 7.55 -10.82 -20.07
N ILE A 105 6.28 -11.21 -20.24
CA ILE A 105 5.27 -11.15 -19.18
C ILE A 105 5.61 -12.11 -18.04
N GLY A 106 5.99 -13.35 -18.36
CA GLY A 106 6.40 -14.35 -17.36
C GLY A 106 7.61 -13.90 -16.54
N GLY A 107 8.59 -13.26 -17.19
CA GLY A 107 9.75 -12.68 -16.51
C GLY A 107 9.39 -11.51 -15.60
N ALA A 108 8.52 -10.60 -16.06
CA ALA A 108 7.99 -9.52 -15.23
C ALA A 108 7.31 -10.06 -13.97
N TYR A 109 6.44 -11.07 -14.15
CA TYR A 109 5.73 -11.74 -13.08
C TYR A 109 6.68 -12.41 -12.07
N ALA A 110 7.71 -13.12 -12.57
CA ALA A 110 8.72 -13.76 -11.72
C ALA A 110 9.54 -12.73 -10.92
N MET A 111 9.91 -11.60 -11.53
CA MET A 111 10.61 -10.53 -10.81
C MET A 111 9.75 -9.93 -9.70
N ILE A 112 8.47 -9.64 -9.96
CA ILE A 112 7.56 -9.15 -8.92
C ILE A 112 7.44 -10.18 -7.80
N LEU A 113 7.28 -11.47 -8.11
CA LEU A 113 7.23 -12.53 -7.12
C LEU A 113 8.50 -12.56 -6.24
N LEU A 114 9.69 -12.49 -6.84
CA LEU A 114 10.97 -12.46 -6.11
C LEU A 114 11.05 -11.25 -5.16
N THR A 115 10.56 -10.09 -5.57
CA THR A 115 10.56 -8.88 -4.72
C THR A 115 9.61 -9.02 -3.53
N LEU A 116 8.46 -9.68 -3.70
CA LEU A 116 7.51 -9.97 -2.63
C LEU A 116 8.09 -11.01 -1.66
N VAL A 117 8.74 -12.06 -2.16
CA VAL A 117 9.41 -13.06 -1.31
C VAL A 117 10.55 -12.42 -0.51
N ASP A 118 11.37 -11.58 -1.15
CA ASP A 118 12.42 -10.82 -0.47
C ASP A 118 11.86 -9.89 0.62
N LYS A 119 10.78 -9.15 0.31
CA LYS A 119 10.08 -8.32 1.30
C LYS A 119 9.58 -9.15 2.48
N LYS A 120 9.00 -10.34 2.24
CA LYS A 120 8.49 -11.22 3.30
C LYS A 120 9.62 -11.72 4.19
N SER A 121 10.73 -12.14 3.58
CA SER A 121 11.93 -12.59 4.28
C SER A 121 12.51 -11.48 5.17
N ARG A 122 12.61 -10.26 4.64
CA ARG A 122 13.07 -9.10 5.42
C ARG A 122 12.11 -8.73 6.55
N SER A 123 10.80 -8.70 6.31
CA SER A 123 9.80 -8.48 7.38
C SER A 123 9.98 -9.48 8.52
N LYS A 124 10.17 -10.77 8.21
CA LYS A 124 10.41 -11.81 9.23
C LYS A 124 11.68 -11.57 10.03
N LYS A 125 12.80 -11.30 9.35
CA LYS A 125 14.10 -11.04 10.01
C LYS A 125 14.04 -9.78 10.89
N ALA A 126 13.38 -8.74 10.41
CA ALA A 126 13.33 -7.47 11.11
C ALA A 126 12.37 -7.53 12.32
N TYR A 127 11.30 -8.31 12.22
CA TYR A 127 10.46 -8.68 13.36
C TYR A 127 11.22 -9.50 14.41
N SER A 128 11.98 -10.52 14.02
CA SER A 128 12.72 -11.35 14.98
C SER A 128 13.80 -10.58 15.75
N VAL A 129 14.41 -9.57 15.13
CA VAL A 129 15.41 -8.69 15.78
C VAL A 129 14.77 -7.66 16.70
N SER A 130 13.56 -7.20 16.37
CA SER A 130 12.84 -6.19 17.17
C SER A 130 12.05 -6.80 18.34
N TYR A 131 12.01 -8.12 18.43
CA TYR A 131 11.31 -8.85 19.48
C TYR A 131 11.97 -8.58 20.85
N LYS A 132 11.25 -7.87 21.73
CA LYS A 132 11.57 -7.77 23.14
C LYS A 132 10.51 -8.57 23.91
N GLU A 133 10.98 -9.46 24.77
CA GLU A 133 10.14 -10.26 25.65
C GLU A 133 9.53 -9.33 26.73
N GLY A 134 8.20 -9.40 26.93
CA GLY A 134 7.48 -8.64 27.95
C GLY A 134 6.52 -7.55 27.46
N ASP A 135 6.71 -6.95 26.27
CA ASP A 135 5.80 -5.93 25.71
C ASP A 135 5.00 -6.47 24.51
N TYR A 136 3.99 -7.29 24.83
CA TYR A 136 3.12 -7.93 23.84
C TYR A 136 2.28 -6.91 23.04
N PHE A 137 1.95 -5.76 23.62
CA PHE A 137 1.19 -4.72 22.92
C PHE A 137 2.01 -4.07 21.81
N HIS A 138 3.25 -3.66 22.12
CA HIS A 138 4.16 -3.16 21.10
C HIS A 138 4.49 -4.22 20.05
N GLN A 139 4.70 -5.48 20.48
CA GLN A 139 4.94 -6.60 19.59
C GLN A 139 3.78 -6.80 18.59
N TYR A 140 2.53 -6.73 19.07
CA TYR A 140 1.34 -6.81 18.21
C TYR A 140 1.36 -5.71 17.16
N ASN A 141 1.49 -4.45 17.58
CA ASN A 141 1.43 -3.30 16.68
C ASN A 141 2.54 -3.35 15.62
N GLN A 142 3.72 -3.78 16.02
CA GLN A 142 4.85 -3.92 15.13
C GLN A 142 4.68 -5.07 14.13
N PHE A 143 4.23 -6.25 14.57
CA PHE A 143 3.92 -7.37 13.68
C PHE A 143 2.82 -7.00 12.69
N ASN A 144 1.75 -6.38 13.18
CA ASN A 144 0.63 -5.93 12.38
C ASN A 144 1.07 -4.97 11.28
N ARG A 145 1.99 -4.04 11.57
CA ARG A 145 2.56 -3.10 10.58
C ARG A 145 3.40 -3.77 9.50
N TYR A 146 4.20 -4.79 9.82
CA TYR A 146 5.06 -5.47 8.83
C TYR A 146 4.33 -6.45 7.92
N PHE A 147 3.28 -7.07 8.46
CA PHE A 147 2.52 -8.11 7.80
C PHE A 147 1.13 -7.64 7.37
N ASP A 148 0.90 -6.33 7.35
CA ASP A 148 -0.33 -5.76 6.81
C ASP A 148 -0.45 -5.91 5.30
N ASN A 149 -1.68 -6.09 4.80
CA ASN A 149 -2.07 -6.08 3.39
C ASN A 149 -1.33 -7.09 2.49
N TRP A 150 -0.82 -8.19 3.04
CA TRP A 150 -0.25 -9.28 2.24
C TRP A 150 -1.30 -10.06 1.46
N GLY A 151 -2.58 -9.97 1.83
CA GLY A 151 -3.71 -10.53 1.06
C GLY A 151 -3.80 -10.05 -0.38
N ILE A 152 -3.41 -8.79 -0.68
CA ILE A 152 -3.37 -8.30 -2.07
C ILE A 152 -2.35 -9.11 -2.89
N ALA A 153 -1.23 -9.51 -2.29
CA ALA A 153 -0.25 -10.36 -2.96
C ALA A 153 -0.81 -11.76 -3.24
N ALA A 154 -1.70 -12.29 -2.40
CA ALA A 154 -2.34 -13.59 -2.63
C ALA A 154 -3.32 -13.60 -3.82
N VAL A 155 -3.90 -12.45 -4.18
CA VAL A 155 -4.74 -12.33 -5.39
C VAL A 155 -3.92 -12.53 -6.66
N PHE A 156 -2.75 -11.90 -6.73
CA PHE A 156 -1.87 -11.98 -7.91
C PHE A 156 -0.94 -13.20 -7.88
N PHE A 157 -0.60 -13.69 -6.68
CA PHE A 157 0.36 -14.78 -6.46
C PHE A 157 -0.21 -15.79 -5.44
N PRO A 158 -1.26 -16.56 -5.80
CA PRO A 158 -1.99 -17.38 -4.83
C PRO A 158 -1.11 -18.44 -4.17
N ILE A 159 -0.35 -19.22 -4.93
CA ILE A 159 0.43 -20.36 -4.40
C ILE A 159 1.32 -19.99 -3.19
N PRO A 160 2.22 -18.97 -3.27
CA PRO A 160 3.11 -18.63 -2.15
C PRO A 160 2.46 -17.84 -1.00
N PHE A 161 1.27 -17.23 -1.21
CA PHE A 161 0.68 -16.27 -0.27
C PHE A 161 -0.72 -16.61 0.24
N LEU A 162 -1.41 -17.63 -0.28
CA LEU A 162 -2.80 -17.98 0.07
C LEU A 162 -3.02 -18.15 1.58
N PHE A 163 -2.09 -18.80 2.28
CA PHE A 163 -2.21 -19.04 3.73
C PHE A 163 -1.60 -17.95 4.62
N THR A 164 -1.00 -16.90 4.03
CA THR A 164 -0.21 -15.94 4.82
C THR A 164 -1.06 -15.09 5.74
N ASP A 165 -2.19 -14.58 5.27
CA ASP A 165 -3.10 -13.79 6.09
C ASP A 165 -3.69 -14.61 7.24
N GLY A 166 -4.06 -15.87 6.99
CA GLY A 166 -4.53 -16.79 8.03
C GLY A 166 -3.46 -17.02 9.11
N GLN A 167 -2.22 -17.34 8.71
CA GLN A 167 -1.09 -17.51 9.62
C GLN A 167 -0.80 -16.23 10.42
N ASN A 168 -0.83 -15.07 9.77
CA ASN A 168 -0.58 -13.78 10.41
C ASN A 168 -1.68 -13.43 11.42
N ASN A 169 -2.96 -13.66 11.08
CA ASN A 169 -4.09 -13.42 11.97
C ASN A 169 -4.05 -14.34 13.19
N THR A 170 -3.74 -15.63 13.02
CA THR A 170 -3.56 -16.56 14.15
C THR A 170 -2.44 -16.10 15.07
N LYS A 171 -1.31 -15.66 14.50
CA LYS A 171 -0.19 -15.14 15.29
C LYS A 171 -0.55 -13.84 16.02
N LEU A 172 -1.26 -12.91 15.39
CA LEU A 172 -1.75 -11.69 16.03
C LEU A 172 -2.68 -12.00 17.20
N LYS A 173 -3.60 -12.96 17.05
CA LYS A 173 -4.49 -13.42 18.13
C LYS A 173 -3.69 -14.05 19.27
N ALA A 174 -2.68 -14.86 18.96
CA ALA A 174 -1.81 -15.46 19.96
C ALA A 174 -1.02 -14.42 20.76
N ILE A 175 -0.51 -13.37 20.10
CA ILE A 175 0.18 -12.25 20.78
C ILE A 175 -0.82 -11.46 21.64
N ARG A 176 -2.02 -11.17 21.12
CA ARG A 176 -3.05 -10.40 21.83
C ARG A 176 -3.45 -11.09 23.15
N ARG A 177 -3.70 -12.40 23.09
CA ARG A 177 -4.14 -13.25 24.22
C ARG A 177 -3.02 -13.84 25.07
N HIS A 178 -1.76 -13.48 24.79
CA HIS A 178 -0.66 -13.98 25.59
C HIS A 178 -0.81 -13.48 27.03
N GLU A 179 -0.53 -14.36 27.99
CA GLU A 179 -0.53 -14.03 29.42
C GLU A 179 0.43 -12.87 29.74
N ARG A 180 0.01 -11.99 30.64
CA ARG A 180 0.73 -10.75 30.98
C ARG A 180 0.89 -10.66 32.49
N ALA A 181 2.05 -10.18 32.93
CA ALA A 181 2.28 -9.86 34.32
C ALA A 181 1.87 -8.40 34.59
N CYS A 182 1.18 -8.18 35.70
CA CYS A 182 0.85 -6.85 36.19
C CYS A 182 2.13 -6.03 36.46
N ALA A 183 2.17 -4.78 35.99
CA ALA A 183 3.30 -3.89 36.20
C ALA A 183 3.53 -3.52 37.68
N GLU A 184 2.47 -3.55 38.50
CA GLU A 184 2.54 -3.17 39.91
C GLU A 184 2.96 -4.31 40.84
N CYS A 185 2.40 -5.50 40.64
CA CYS A 185 2.59 -6.63 41.57
C CYS A 185 3.17 -7.90 40.92
N GLY A 186 3.34 -7.94 39.60
CA GLY A 186 3.87 -9.09 38.87
C GLY A 186 2.93 -10.30 38.77
N THR A 187 1.72 -10.25 39.34
CA THR A 187 0.74 -11.34 39.21
C THR A 187 0.23 -11.42 37.76
N SER A 188 -0.06 -12.64 37.30
CA SER A 188 -0.72 -12.87 36.02
C SER A 188 -2.08 -12.19 35.95
N MET A 189 -2.30 -11.42 34.89
CA MET A 189 -3.54 -10.71 34.63
C MET A 189 -4.52 -11.59 33.83
N ILE A 190 -5.81 -11.35 34.04
CA ILE A 190 -6.89 -12.04 33.36
C ILE A 190 -7.47 -11.08 32.30
N LEU A 191 -7.62 -11.57 31.07
CA LEU A 191 -8.35 -10.85 30.03
C LEU A 191 -9.86 -10.92 30.32
N LEU A 192 -10.51 -9.76 30.39
CA LEU A 192 -11.95 -9.69 30.62
C LEU A 192 -12.74 -10.01 29.35
N ASP A 193 -14.00 -10.43 29.53
CA ASP A 193 -14.94 -10.59 28.41
C ASP A 193 -15.51 -9.22 28.03
N GLU A 194 -15.79 -8.99 26.73
CA GLU A 194 -16.29 -7.72 26.17
C GLU A 194 -17.38 -7.02 27.02
N LYS A 195 -18.31 -7.79 27.60
CA LYS A 195 -19.41 -7.23 28.42
C LYS A 195 -18.95 -6.62 29.74
N LYS A 196 -17.86 -7.14 30.32
CA LYS A 196 -17.29 -6.68 31.59
C LYS A 196 -16.24 -5.59 31.36
N GLU A 197 -15.70 -5.49 30.15
CA GLU A 197 -14.71 -4.47 29.80
C GLU A 197 -15.29 -3.06 29.88
N GLU A 198 -16.56 -2.87 29.50
CA GLU A 198 -17.23 -1.56 29.53
C GLU A 198 -17.18 -0.87 30.89
N GLU A 199 -17.19 -1.63 32.00
CA GLU A 199 -17.12 -1.10 33.37
C GLU A 199 -15.75 -0.45 33.67
N HIS A 200 -14.71 -0.86 32.96
CA HIS A 200 -13.33 -0.41 33.13
C HIS A 200 -12.87 0.54 32.01
N LEU A 201 -13.71 0.79 31.00
CA LEU A 201 -13.39 1.66 29.88
C LEU A 201 -13.90 3.09 30.08
N GLN A 202 -13.17 4.06 29.54
CA GLN A 202 -13.63 5.44 29.49
C GLN A 202 -14.76 5.58 28.46
N LYS A 203 -15.66 6.56 28.68
CA LYS A 203 -16.76 6.86 27.74
C LYS A 203 -16.28 7.12 26.29
N SER A 204 -15.07 7.66 26.12
CA SER A 204 -14.43 7.83 24.81
C SER A 204 -14.09 6.49 24.15
N GLN A 205 -13.54 5.55 24.90
CA GLN A 205 -13.16 4.22 24.43
C GLN A 205 -14.40 3.39 24.07
N ILE A 206 -15.43 3.42 24.92
CA ILE A 206 -16.73 2.78 24.63
C ILE A 206 -17.32 3.30 23.32
N LEU A 207 -17.24 4.61 23.07
CA LEU A 207 -17.69 5.17 21.79
C LEU A 207 -16.86 4.61 20.62
N GLU A 208 -15.53 4.53 20.75
CA GLU A 208 -14.65 4.01 19.71
C GLU A 208 -14.92 2.54 19.38
N GLU A 209 -15.27 1.72 20.36
CA GLU A 209 -15.72 0.34 20.16
C GLU A 209 -17.08 0.28 19.46
N SER A 210 -18.04 1.09 19.91
CA SER A 210 -19.37 1.14 19.31
C SER A 210 -19.34 1.49 17.82
N ILE A 211 -18.39 2.34 17.40
CA ILE A 211 -18.20 2.73 16.00
C ILE A 211 -17.16 1.85 15.28
N LYS A 212 -16.60 0.85 15.96
CA LYS A 212 -15.59 -0.11 15.45
C LYS A 212 -14.34 0.57 14.91
N SER A 213 -13.91 1.68 15.52
CA SER A 213 -12.68 2.39 15.17
C SER A 213 -11.45 1.83 15.88
N VAL A 214 -11.62 1.46 17.14
CA VAL A 214 -10.64 0.83 18.02
C VAL A 214 -11.39 -0.25 18.80
N ASP A 215 -10.69 -1.35 19.04
CA ASP A 215 -11.15 -2.52 19.79
C ASP A 215 -10.24 -2.61 21.02
N TYR A 216 -10.78 -2.45 22.23
CA TYR A 216 -9.97 -2.48 23.45
C TYR A 216 -10.00 -3.87 24.08
N ASP A 217 -8.87 -4.29 24.62
CA ASP A 217 -8.83 -5.39 25.59
C ASP A 217 -8.61 -4.78 26.97
N VAL A 218 -9.32 -5.27 27.99
CA VAL A 218 -9.02 -4.95 29.39
C VAL A 218 -8.40 -6.15 30.09
N TRP A 219 -7.16 -5.96 30.55
CA TRP A 219 -6.48 -6.91 31.42
C TRP A 219 -6.68 -6.48 32.87
N LEU A 220 -7.20 -7.37 33.73
CA LEU A 220 -7.42 -7.10 35.15
C LEU A 220 -6.50 -7.97 36.00
N CYS A 221 -5.82 -7.36 36.96
CA CYS A 221 -5.03 -8.08 37.94
C CYS A 221 -5.92 -8.55 39.11
N PRO A 222 -6.01 -9.87 39.39
CA PRO A 222 -6.82 -10.38 40.49
C PRO A 222 -6.28 -10.02 41.90
N SER A 223 -4.97 -9.76 42.03
CA SER A 223 -4.34 -9.45 43.32
C SER A 223 -4.54 -7.98 43.74
N CYS A 224 -4.12 -7.02 42.91
CA CYS A 224 -4.16 -5.59 43.24
C CYS A 224 -5.31 -4.82 42.58
N HIS A 225 -6.15 -5.45 41.77
CA HIS A 225 -7.27 -4.83 41.05
C HIS A 225 -6.87 -3.70 40.06
N SER A 226 -5.58 -3.55 39.77
CA SER A 226 -5.14 -2.70 38.66
C SER A 226 -5.58 -3.30 37.32
N HIS A 227 -5.80 -2.44 36.33
CA HIS A 227 -6.20 -2.86 35.01
C HIS A 227 -5.47 -2.06 33.92
N ASP A 228 -5.24 -2.72 32.78
CA ASP A 228 -4.64 -2.12 31.60
C ASP A 228 -5.61 -2.23 30.42
N ALA A 229 -6.02 -1.09 29.87
CA ALA A 229 -6.86 -1.01 28.67
C ALA A 229 -6.00 -0.80 27.41
N LEU A 230 -5.98 -1.79 26.52
CA LEU A 230 -5.11 -1.80 25.33
C LEU A 230 -5.91 -1.65 24.05
N GLY A 231 -5.75 -0.51 23.37
CA GLY A 231 -6.50 -0.20 22.15
C GLY A 231 -5.87 -0.74 20.87
N TYR A 232 -6.62 -1.56 20.13
CA TYR A 232 -6.25 -2.12 18.84
C TYR A 232 -6.97 -1.41 17.70
N ASN A 233 -6.20 -0.71 16.87
CA ASN A 233 -6.74 0.07 15.76
C ASN A 233 -7.37 -0.82 14.68
N SER A 234 -8.64 -0.58 14.36
CA SER A 234 -9.28 -1.16 13.18
C SER A 234 -8.70 -0.55 11.90
N LYS A 235 -8.27 -1.41 10.98
CA LYS A 235 -7.66 -1.05 9.69
C LYS A 235 -8.67 -0.54 8.68
N PHE A 236 -9.87 -1.08 8.71
CA PHE A 236 -10.95 -0.73 7.78
C PHE A 236 -11.86 0.37 8.33
N SER A 237 -11.45 1.01 9.43
CA SER A 237 -12.21 2.12 10.00
C SER A 237 -12.11 3.35 9.10
N LYS A 238 -13.26 3.95 8.81
CA LYS A 238 -13.36 5.26 8.14
C LYS A 238 -13.03 6.43 9.07
N TYR A 239 -12.86 6.18 10.37
CA TYR A 239 -12.65 7.21 11.37
C TYR A 239 -11.16 7.52 11.58
N LYS A 240 -10.84 8.80 11.68
CA LYS A 240 -9.52 9.35 12.00
C LYS A 240 -9.45 9.79 13.47
N ALA A 241 -8.23 9.92 13.98
CA ALA A 241 -7.97 10.57 15.26
C ALA A 241 -8.39 12.05 15.21
N CYS A 242 -9.12 12.50 16.23
CA CYS A 242 -9.51 13.88 16.38
C CYS A 242 -8.33 14.71 16.89
N SER A 243 -8.04 15.84 16.25
CA SER A 243 -6.97 16.75 16.66
C SER A 243 -7.17 17.41 18.03
N SER A 244 -8.40 17.45 18.54
CA SER A 244 -8.71 18.16 19.79
C SER A 244 -8.90 17.25 21.01
N CYS A 245 -9.46 16.05 20.85
CA CYS A 245 -9.64 15.11 21.96
C CYS A 245 -8.86 13.81 21.80
N GLY A 246 -8.11 13.63 20.70
CA GLY A 246 -7.31 12.42 20.44
C GLY A 246 -8.13 11.19 20.02
N THR A 247 -9.42 11.14 20.34
CA THR A 247 -10.27 9.97 20.06
C THR A 247 -10.39 9.68 18.57
N LYS A 248 -10.35 8.40 18.17
CA LYS A 248 -10.48 7.94 16.78
C LYS A 248 -11.94 7.89 16.31
N ALA A 249 -12.64 9.00 16.47
CA ALA A 249 -14.07 9.13 16.17
C ALA A 249 -14.37 10.24 15.15
N SER A 250 -13.36 10.72 14.41
CA SER A 250 -13.53 11.78 13.41
C SER A 250 -13.87 11.20 12.04
N PHE A 251 -15.03 11.55 11.48
CA PHE A 251 -15.45 11.10 10.13
C PHE A 251 -15.45 12.26 9.14
N LEU A 252 -15.27 11.94 7.85
CA LEU A 252 -15.39 12.91 6.76
C LEU A 252 -16.87 13.30 6.61
N GLN A 253 -17.19 14.55 6.90
CA GLN A 253 -18.55 15.09 6.79
C GLN A 253 -18.82 15.65 5.39
N SER A 254 -17.86 16.38 4.82
CA SER A 254 -17.95 16.94 3.47
C SER A 254 -16.59 17.06 2.82
N ASP A 255 -16.58 17.01 1.49
CA ASP A 255 -15.43 17.23 0.63
C ASP A 255 -15.88 18.15 -0.51
N ILE A 256 -15.43 19.41 -0.48
CA ILE A 256 -15.92 20.48 -1.35
C ILE A 256 -14.74 21.05 -2.14
N THR A 257 -14.94 21.26 -3.43
CA THR A 257 -13.96 22.00 -4.25
C THR A 257 -14.22 23.49 -4.12
N LYS A 258 -13.33 24.23 -3.45
CA LYS A 258 -13.40 25.70 -3.36
C LYS A 258 -13.02 26.38 -4.66
N VAL A 259 -11.93 25.90 -5.27
CA VAL A 259 -11.40 26.42 -6.53
C VAL A 259 -11.17 25.23 -7.45
N ALA A 260 -11.86 25.19 -8.58
CA ALA A 260 -11.66 24.13 -9.57
C ALA A 260 -10.24 24.22 -10.17
N ALA A 261 -9.60 23.07 -10.36
CA ALA A 261 -8.32 23.01 -11.06
C ALA A 261 -8.55 23.26 -12.56
N THR A 262 -7.65 24.04 -13.18
CA THR A 262 -7.65 24.27 -14.63
C THR A 262 -6.46 23.55 -15.26
N TYR A 263 -6.27 23.67 -16.57
CA TYR A 263 -5.06 23.15 -17.25
C TYR A 263 -3.78 23.92 -16.87
N ASP A 264 -3.95 25.17 -16.44
CA ASP A 264 -2.87 26.13 -16.22
C ASP A 264 -2.66 26.43 -14.72
N SER A 265 -3.63 26.11 -13.86
CA SER A 265 -3.55 26.33 -12.41
C SER A 265 -4.09 25.14 -11.60
N SER A 266 -3.48 24.90 -10.44
CA SER A 266 -4.00 23.97 -9.44
C SER A 266 -5.28 24.50 -8.79
N GLY A 267 -6.18 23.60 -8.41
CA GLY A 267 -7.37 23.93 -7.63
C GLY A 267 -7.14 23.81 -6.12
N ILE A 268 -8.15 24.16 -5.34
CA ILE A 268 -8.18 24.02 -3.88
C ILE A 268 -9.46 23.28 -3.50
N GLY A 269 -9.30 22.17 -2.79
CA GLY A 269 -10.38 21.44 -2.14
C GLY A 269 -10.33 21.61 -0.62
N GLU A 270 -11.46 21.39 0.02
CA GLU A 270 -11.64 21.48 1.47
C GLU A 270 -12.36 20.22 1.97
N LYS A 271 -11.73 19.53 2.92
CA LYS A 271 -12.34 18.40 3.64
C LYS A 271 -12.74 18.85 5.03
N THR A 272 -14.02 18.69 5.35
CA THR A 272 -14.56 18.95 6.67
C THR A 272 -14.71 17.63 7.40
N TYR A 273 -14.08 17.51 8.56
CA TYR A 273 -14.17 16.37 9.44
C TYR A 273 -14.94 16.73 10.71
N LYS A 274 -15.77 15.81 11.20
CA LYS A 274 -16.54 15.98 12.44
C LYS A 274 -16.27 14.83 13.40
N CYS A 275 -15.97 15.16 14.65
CA CYS A 275 -15.79 14.17 15.70
C CYS A 275 -17.14 13.72 16.28
N MET A 276 -17.37 12.41 16.42
CA MET A 276 -18.58 11.90 17.06
C MET A 276 -18.55 12.07 18.58
N TYR A 277 -17.37 12.13 19.20
CA TYR A 277 -17.19 12.31 20.65
C TYR A 277 -17.36 13.79 21.07
N CYS A 278 -16.38 14.64 20.74
CA CYS A 278 -16.37 16.04 21.18
C CYS A 278 -17.17 17.01 20.29
N LYS A 279 -17.79 16.50 19.20
CA LYS A 279 -18.58 17.27 18.21
C LYS A 279 -17.83 18.38 17.47
N ARG A 280 -16.53 18.55 17.71
CA ARG A 280 -15.72 19.56 17.03
C ARG A 280 -15.58 19.24 15.54
N ILE A 281 -15.57 20.32 14.77
CA ILE A 281 -15.37 20.31 13.32
C ILE A 281 -13.95 20.78 13.05
N SER A 282 -13.23 20.04 12.21
CA SER A 282 -11.90 20.40 11.71
C SER A 282 -11.92 20.46 10.20
N VAL A 283 -11.20 21.42 9.63
CA VAL A 283 -11.18 21.69 8.20
C VAL A 283 -9.74 21.50 7.70
N GLU A 284 -9.58 20.66 6.67
CA GLU A 284 -8.31 20.38 6.02
C GLU A 284 -8.39 20.81 4.56
N GLU A 285 -7.62 21.82 4.16
CA GLU A 285 -7.48 22.20 2.76
C GLU A 285 -6.45 21.32 2.05
N TYR A 286 -6.69 21.01 0.79
CA TYR A 286 -5.77 20.25 -0.04
C TYR A 286 -5.71 20.82 -1.46
N THR A 287 -4.53 20.77 -2.07
CA THR A 287 -4.33 21.22 -3.45
C THR A 287 -4.83 20.16 -4.43
N ILE A 288 -5.68 20.55 -5.36
CA ILE A 288 -6.13 19.72 -6.47
C ILE A 288 -5.14 19.92 -7.62
N VAL A 289 -4.55 18.81 -8.10
CA VAL A 289 -3.60 18.86 -9.23
C VAL A 289 -4.25 19.44 -10.48
N ARG A 290 -3.50 20.23 -11.25
CA ARG A 290 -3.95 20.79 -12.53
C ARG A 290 -4.37 19.69 -13.51
N LEU A 291 -5.31 20.02 -14.38
CA LEU A 291 -5.75 19.12 -15.44
C LEU A 291 -4.60 18.85 -16.42
N THR A 292 -4.43 17.60 -16.83
CA THR A 292 -3.47 17.23 -17.86
C THR A 292 -4.18 17.18 -19.21
N ARG A 293 -3.59 17.82 -20.24
CA ARG A 293 -4.04 17.64 -21.62
C ARG A 293 -3.59 16.26 -22.06
N SER A 294 -4.50 15.40 -22.51
CA SER A 294 -4.16 14.13 -23.14
C SER A 294 -3.27 14.46 -24.34
N SER A 295 -1.98 14.15 -24.26
CA SER A 295 -1.12 14.17 -25.46
C SER A 295 -1.52 12.96 -26.29
N SER A 296 -2.44 13.17 -27.23
CA SER A 296 -2.72 12.23 -28.30
C SER A 296 -1.46 12.11 -29.16
N SER A 297 -0.68 11.05 -28.92
CA SER A 297 0.05 10.41 -30.02
C SER A 297 -1.00 9.98 -31.04
N SER A 298 -0.92 10.61 -32.21
CA SER A 298 -1.76 10.44 -33.38
C SER A 298 -2.14 8.98 -33.68
N SER A 299 -3.42 8.66 -33.58
CA SER A 299 -4.07 7.66 -34.41
C SER A 299 -5.42 8.20 -34.86
N SER A 300 -5.50 8.46 -36.16
CA SER A 300 -6.69 8.89 -36.88
C SER A 300 -7.76 7.79 -36.89
N SER A 301 -8.94 8.09 -36.36
CA SER A 301 -10.19 7.63 -36.99
C SER A 301 -11.38 8.46 -36.49
N SER A 302 -12.12 8.96 -37.47
CA SER A 302 -13.27 9.85 -37.42
C SER A 302 -14.52 9.20 -36.83
N SER A 303 -15.09 9.88 -35.83
CA SER A 303 -16.51 10.10 -35.51
C SER A 303 -17.59 9.10 -36.00
N SER A 304 -18.37 8.60 -35.04
CA SER A 304 -19.83 8.72 -35.11
C SER A 304 -20.42 8.94 -33.72
N SER A 305 -21.12 10.07 -33.60
CA SER A 305 -21.81 10.61 -32.44
C SER A 305 -22.99 9.74 -32.00
N ARG A 306 -23.08 9.44 -30.70
CA ARG A 306 -24.35 9.29 -29.99
C ARG A 306 -24.25 9.92 -28.61
N SER A 307 -25.00 10.99 -28.44
CA SER A 307 -25.34 11.67 -27.20
C SER A 307 -25.96 10.71 -26.18
N GLY A 308 -25.49 10.79 -24.93
CA GLY A 308 -26.07 10.07 -23.80
C GLY A 308 -25.51 10.65 -22.50
N SER A 309 -26.26 11.56 -21.90
CA SER A 309 -26.07 12.04 -20.54
C SER A 309 -26.30 10.90 -19.54
N SER A 310 -25.29 10.55 -18.75
CA SER A 310 -25.50 9.79 -17.51
C SER A 310 -24.52 10.24 -16.43
N ASN A 311 -25.11 10.84 -15.40
CA ASN A 311 -24.50 11.10 -14.12
C ASN A 311 -24.39 9.77 -13.36
N SER A 312 -23.18 9.34 -13.04
CA SER A 312 -22.84 8.20 -12.15
C SER A 312 -21.37 8.43 -11.77
N GLY A 313 -21.00 8.70 -10.52
CA GLY A 313 -21.30 7.90 -9.34
C GLY A 313 -20.19 6.86 -9.14
N GLY A 314 -19.17 7.19 -8.35
CA GLY A 314 -18.32 6.19 -7.67
C GLY A 314 -16.86 6.10 -8.11
N GLY A 315 -15.97 5.92 -7.11
CA GLY A 315 -14.67 5.26 -7.34
C GLY A 315 -13.47 5.83 -6.58
N SER A 316 -13.47 5.70 -5.24
CA SER A 316 -12.32 5.97 -4.37
C SER A 316 -11.09 5.11 -4.72
N SER A 317 -9.90 5.72 -4.71
CA SER A 317 -8.62 5.04 -4.45
C SER A 317 -7.58 6.05 -3.95
N GLY A 318 -7.85 6.62 -2.78
CA GLY A 318 -6.89 7.44 -2.05
C GLY A 318 -6.03 6.58 -1.14
N GLY A 319 -4.87 6.16 -1.63
CA GLY A 319 -3.84 5.50 -0.81
C GLY A 319 -3.25 6.48 0.21
N GLY A 320 -3.85 6.53 1.39
CA GLY A 320 -3.36 7.29 2.54
C GLY A 320 -2.15 6.61 3.16
N GLY A 321 -0.95 7.12 2.87
CA GLY A 321 0.27 6.75 3.58
C GLY A 321 0.20 7.24 5.03
N ALA A 322 0.03 6.31 5.96
CA ALA A 322 0.17 6.57 7.39
C ALA A 322 1.64 6.87 7.73
N GLY A 323 2.00 8.15 7.75
CA GLY A 323 3.17 8.66 8.44
C GLY A 323 2.75 9.08 9.84
N SER A 324 2.79 8.15 10.80
CA SER A 324 2.61 8.48 12.21
C SER A 324 3.99 8.79 12.80
N SER A 325 4.25 10.07 13.07
CA SER A 325 5.23 10.48 14.06
C SER A 325 4.65 10.21 15.45
N TRP A 326 5.18 9.17 16.08
CA TRP A 326 5.27 9.02 17.53
C TRP A 326 6.74 8.75 17.83
#